data_AF-A0A7D6CNC5-F1
#
_entry.id   AF-A0A7D6CNC5-F1
#
_cell.length_a   1.000
_cell.length_b   1.000
_cell.length_c   1.000
_cell.angle_alpha   90.00
_cell.angle_beta   90.00
_cell.angle_gamma   90.00
#
_symmetry.space_group_name_H-M   'P 1'
#
loop_
_entity.id
_entity.type
_entity.pdbx_description
1 polymer ?
#
loop_
_entity_poly.entity_id
_entity_poly.type
_entity_poly.pdbx_seq_one_letter_code
_entity_poly.pdbx_strand_id
1 'polypeptide(L)'
;MIDDSRMTGRSAVAGLGLALVTASAAFGALLGATLPARTGLEEIAVLSVAIPVSPVSLAVYGAVATSALLASLWVAIVVLSRFDEDAVER
;
A
#
# COMPACT_ATOMS: atom_id res chain seq x y z
N MET A 1 7.78 35.25 -3.13
CA MET A 1 7.65 34.47 -1.88
C MET A 1 6.89 33.22 -2.27
N ILE A 2 7.63 32.16 -2.59
CA ILE A 2 7.12 30.97 -3.28
C ILE A 2 6.51 30.02 -2.24
N ASP A 3 5.43 29.39 -2.68
CA ASP A 3 4.51 28.43 -2.08
C ASP A 3 5.18 27.27 -1.28
N ASP A 4 5.87 27.54 -0.17
CA ASP A 4 6.54 26.50 0.64
C ASP A 4 5.55 25.57 1.35
N SER A 5 4.38 26.08 1.76
CA SER A 5 3.40 25.30 2.53
C SER A 5 2.72 24.18 1.74
N ARG A 6 2.53 24.35 0.41
CA ARG A 6 1.96 23.30 -0.45
C ARG A 6 2.93 22.16 -0.73
N MET A 7 4.23 22.43 -0.83
CA MET A 7 5.25 21.41 -1.06
C MET A 7 5.43 20.48 0.15
N THR A 8 5.32 21.00 1.38
CA THR A 8 5.45 20.19 2.60
C THR A 8 4.32 19.17 2.75
N GLY A 9 3.08 19.54 2.41
CA GLY A 9 1.93 18.62 2.51
C GLY A 9 2.05 17.41 1.58
N ARG A 10 2.43 17.65 0.32
CA ARG A 10 2.57 16.57 -0.68
C ARG A 10 3.74 15.63 -0.37
N SER A 11 4.87 16.17 0.10
CA SER A 11 6.02 15.34 0.49
C SER A 11 5.74 14.51 1.75
N ALA A 12 5.02 15.08 2.72
CA ALA A 12 4.62 14.36 3.93
C ALA A 12 3.67 13.18 3.63
N VAL A 13 2.68 13.38 2.75
CA VAL A 13 1.76 12.31 2.33
C VAL A 13 2.49 11.21 1.56
N ALA A 14 3.39 11.59 0.64
CA ALA A 14 4.22 10.62 -0.08
C ALA A 14 5.12 9.82 0.88
N GLY A 15 5.72 10.49 1.87
CA GLY A 15 6.53 9.85 2.90
C GLY A 15 5.72 8.88 3.78
N LEU A 16 4.52 9.26 4.20
CA LEU A 16 3.61 8.39 4.95
C LEU A 16 3.19 7.16 4.14
N GLY A 17 2.84 7.36 2.86
CA GLY A 17 2.51 6.25 1.95
C GLY A 17 3.68 5.28 1.80
N LEU A 18 4.89 5.79 1.63
CA LEU A 18 6.09 4.96 1.52
C LEU A 18 6.41 4.24 2.84
N ALA A 19 6.21 4.89 3.99
CA ALA A 19 6.36 4.27 5.30
C ALA A 19 5.34 3.13 5.51
N LEU A 20 4.09 3.31 5.08
CA LEU A 20 3.03 2.29 5.14
C LEU A 20 3.36 1.08 4.26
N VAL A 21 3.84 1.31 3.04
CA VAL A 21 4.27 0.24 2.13
C VAL A 21 5.45 -0.51 2.73
N THR A 22 6.44 0.21 3.26
CA THR A 22 7.63 -0.39 3.88
C THR A 22 7.26 -1.20 5.13
N ALA A 23 6.37 -0.67 5.98
CA ALA A 23 5.86 -1.39 7.16
C ALA A 23 5.07 -2.64 6.77
N SER A 24 4.23 -2.56 5.74
CA SER A 24 3.49 -3.72 5.21
C SER A 24 4.42 -4.79 4.65
N ALA A 25 5.47 -4.38 3.94
CA ALA A 25 6.48 -5.29 3.41
C ALA A 25 7.26 -5.98 4.55
N ALA A 26 7.68 -5.22 5.56
CA ALA A 26 8.36 -5.76 6.74
C ALA A 26 7.48 -6.73 7.52
N PHE A 27 6.19 -6.41 7.67
CA PHE A 27 5.21 -7.29 8.29
C PHE A 27 5.01 -8.59 7.50
N GLY A 28 4.89 -8.49 6.17
CA GLY A 28 4.84 -9.65 5.28
C GLY A 28 6.10 -10.52 5.37
N ALA A 29 7.28 -9.90 5.42
CA ALA A 29 8.56 -10.61 5.60
C ALA A 29 8.61 -11.38 6.92
N LEU A 30 8.21 -10.73 8.01
CA LEU A 30 8.12 -11.32 9.35
C LEU A 30 7.15 -12.51 9.37
N LEU A 31 5.98 -12.37 8.74
CA LEU A 31 5.03 -13.46 8.61
C LEU A 31 5.61 -14.62 7.79
N GLY A 32 6.24 -14.36 6.66
CA GLY A 32 6.85 -15.42 5.85
C GLY A 32 8.04 -16.12 6.51
N ALA A 33 8.70 -15.48 7.48
CA ALA A 33 9.75 -16.11 8.29
C ALA A 33 9.19 -16.92 9.46
N THR A 34 8.06 -16.51 10.03
CA THR A 34 7.52 -17.09 11.28
C THR A 34 6.41 -18.12 11.04
N LEU A 35 5.62 -17.97 9.98
CA LEU A 35 4.53 -18.88 9.63
C LEU A 35 4.99 -20.31 9.36
N PRO A 36 6.03 -20.58 8.55
CA PRO A 36 6.48 -21.94 8.28
C PRO A 36 6.90 -22.67 9.57
N ALA A 37 7.63 -21.98 10.45
CA ALA A 37 8.12 -22.53 11.71
C ALA A 37 7.02 -22.82 12.75
N ARG A 38 5.87 -22.14 12.66
CA ARG A 38 4.77 -22.27 13.63
C ARG A 38 3.63 -23.15 13.17
N THR A 39 3.40 -23.26 11.85
CA THR A 39 2.20 -23.88 11.29
C THR A 39 2.50 -25.05 10.35
N GLY A 40 3.76 -25.23 9.92
CA GLY A 40 4.12 -26.20 8.89
C GLY A 40 3.53 -25.88 7.52
N LEU A 41 2.98 -24.68 7.32
CA LEU A 41 2.44 -24.22 6.04
C LEU A 41 3.58 -23.84 5.11
N GLU A 42 3.76 -24.64 4.06
CA GLU A 42 4.70 -24.37 2.97
C GLU A 42 4.05 -23.54 1.85
N GLU A 43 2.72 -23.59 1.72
CA GLU A 43 1.97 -22.87 0.69
C GLU A 43 0.71 -22.17 1.25
N ILE A 44 0.41 -20.99 0.70
CA ILE A 44 -0.85 -20.28 0.92
C ILE A 44 -1.53 -20.10 -0.44
N ALA A 45 -2.83 -20.40 -0.50
CA ALA A 45 -3.63 -20.15 -1.69
C ALA A 45 -4.08 -18.68 -1.72
N VAL A 46 -3.64 -17.92 -2.72
CA VAL A 46 -4.12 -16.56 -3.01
C VAL A 46 -4.86 -16.60 -4.34
N LEU A 47 -6.17 -16.30 -4.33
CA LEU A 47 -7.03 -16.39 -5.53
C LEU A 47 -6.88 -17.73 -6.27
N SER A 48 -6.84 -18.84 -5.52
CA SER A 48 -6.61 -20.20 -6.02
C SER A 48 -5.24 -20.46 -6.67
N VAL A 49 -4.30 -19.53 -6.56
CA VAL A 49 -2.89 -19.74 -6.93
C VAL A 49 -2.12 -20.13 -5.67
N ALA A 50 -1.45 -21.29 -5.72
CA ALA A 50 -0.55 -21.72 -4.66
C ALA A 50 0.73 -20.87 -4.70
N ILE A 51 0.98 -20.12 -3.62
CA ILE A 51 2.16 -19.29 -3.47
C ILE A 51 3.00 -19.84 -2.32
N PRO A 52 4.30 -20.10 -2.51
CA PRO A 52 5.16 -20.57 -1.45
C PRO A 52 5.28 -19.51 -0.35
N VAL A 53 5.13 -19.97 0.89
CA VAL A 53 5.28 -19.13 2.10
C VAL A 53 6.75 -18.86 2.32
N SER A 54 7.22 -17.79 1.69
CA SER A 54 8.57 -17.27 1.90
C SER A 54 8.53 -15.84 2.43
N PRO A 55 9.54 -15.40 3.19
CA PRO A 55 9.66 -14.01 3.63
C PRO A 55 9.55 -13.04 2.46
N VAL A 56 10.17 -13.36 1.33
CA VAL A 56 10.16 -12.50 0.15
C VAL A 56 8.78 -12.46 -0.50
N SER A 57 8.13 -13.62 -0.68
CA SER A 57 6.80 -13.69 -1.29
C SER A 57 5.78 -12.85 -0.53
N LEU A 58 5.75 -13.00 0.80
CA LEU A 58 4.79 -12.27 1.63
C LEU A 58 5.14 -10.79 1.80
N ALA A 59 6.43 -10.43 1.81
CA ALA A 59 6.85 -9.02 1.79
C ALA A 59 6.39 -8.31 0.51
N VAL A 60 6.60 -8.95 -0.64
CA VAL A 60 6.15 -8.43 -1.94
C VAL A 60 4.63 -8.34 -1.98
N TYR A 61 3.92 -9.37 -1.51
CA TYR A 61 2.47 -9.35 -1.45
C TYR A 61 1.95 -8.17 -0.61
N GLY A 62 2.49 -7.99 0.60
CA GLY A 62 2.14 -6.87 1.47
C GLY A 62 2.42 -5.50 0.82
N ALA A 63 3.57 -5.35 0.17
CA ALA A 63 3.94 -4.12 -0.53
C ALA A 63 2.99 -3.80 -1.69
N VAL A 64 2.67 -4.80 -2.52
CA VAL A 64 1.80 -4.66 -3.70
C VAL A 64 0.37 -4.39 -3.28
N ALA A 65 -0.16 -5.15 -2.31
CA ALA A 65 -1.52 -4.97 -1.82
C ALA A 65 -1.72 -3.57 -1.22
N THR A 66 -0.80 -3.11 -0.38
CA THR A 66 -0.86 -1.77 0.23
C THR A 66 -0.69 -0.68 -0.82
N SER A 67 0.21 -0.85 -1.79
CA SER A 67 0.38 0.12 -2.89
C SER A 67 -0.87 0.23 -3.76
N ALA A 68 -1.49 -0.91 -4.09
CA ALA A 68 -2.73 -0.95 -4.86
C ALA A 68 -3.88 -0.25 -4.13
N LEU A 69 -3.98 -0.43 -2.81
CA LEU A 69 -4.96 0.25 -1.96
C LEU A 69 -4.73 1.78 -1.91
N LEU A 70 -3.48 2.21 -1.74
CA LEU A 70 -3.15 3.64 -1.72
C LEU A 70 -3.42 4.29 -3.09
N ALA A 71 -3.10 3.58 -4.18
CA ALA A 71 -3.38 4.05 -5.54
C ALA A 71 -4.89 4.15 -5.78
N SER A 72 -5.69 3.18 -5.36
CA SER A 72 -7.15 3.24 -5.52
C SER A 72 -7.77 4.38 -4.71
N LEU A 73 -7.30 4.62 -3.48
CA LEU A 73 -7.70 5.76 -2.67
C LEU A 73 -7.35 7.09 -3.35
N TRP A 74 -6.14 7.19 -3.89
CA TRP A 74 -5.69 8.38 -4.62
C TRP A 74 -6.60 8.68 -5.82
N VAL A 75 -6.92 7.66 -6.61
CA VAL A 75 -7.83 7.79 -7.75
C VAL A 75 -9.21 8.26 -7.30
N ALA A 76 -9.75 7.69 -6.22
CA ALA A 76 -11.05 8.10 -5.68
C ALA A 76 -11.06 9.58 -5.27
N ILE A 77 -9.99 10.05 -4.61
CA ILE A 77 -9.84 11.46 -4.24
C ILE A 77 -9.81 12.35 -5.49
N VAL A 78 -9.00 12.01 -6.49
CA VAL A 78 -8.91 12.78 -7.74
C VAL A 78 -10.26 12.88 -8.45
N VAL A 79 -11.01 11.78 -8.50
CA VAL A 79 -12.33 11.73 -9.11
C VAL A 79 -13.31 12.64 -8.34
N LEU A 80 -13.35 12.53 -7.01
CA LEU A 80 -14.25 13.33 -6.18
C LEU A 80 -13.91 14.83 -6.22
N SER A 81 -12.63 15.20 -6.22
CA SER A 81 -12.21 16.60 -6.31
C SER A 81 -12.66 17.27 -7.62
N ARG A 82 -12.68 16.53 -8.73
CA ARG A 82 -13.20 17.08 -10.00
C ARG A 82 -14.69 17.36 -9.95
N PHE A 83 -15.47 16.51 -9.28
CA PHE A 83 -16.90 16.75 -9.10
C PHE A 83 -17.20 17.96 -8.22
N ASP A 84 -16.36 18.22 -7.21
CA ASP A 84 -16.49 19.41 -6.35
C ASP A 84 -16.16 20.70 -7.13
N GLU A 85 -15.10 20.68 -7.95
CA GLU A 85 -14.77 21.79 -8.87
C GLU A 85 -15.93 22.09 -9.85
N ASP A 86 -16.51 21.05 -10.47
CA ASP A 86 -17.63 21.19 -11.41
C ASP A 86 -18.93 21.69 -10.74
N ALA A 87 -19.08 21.50 -9.42
CA ALA A 87 -20.26 21.92 -8.66
C ALA A 87 -20.21 23.40 -8.24
N VAL A 88 -19.03 23.99 -8.12
CA VAL A 88 -18.84 25.40 -7.72
C VAL A 88 -18.91 26.36 -8.91
N GLU A 89 -18.67 25.90 -10.14
CA GLU A 89 -18.77 26.70 -11.37
C GLU A 89 -20.21 26.84 -11.92
N ARG A 90 -21.23 26.27 -11.26
CA ARG A 90 -22.65 26.44 -11.58
C ARG A 90 -23.39 27.32 -10.58
#